data_AF-A0A023F5Q3-F1
#
_entry.id   AF-A0A023F5Q3-F1
#
_cell.length_a   1.000
_cell.length_b   1.000
_cell.length_c   1.000
_cell.angle_alpha   90.00
_cell.angle_beta   90.00
_cell.angle_gamma   90.00
#
_symmetry.space_group_name_H-M   'P 1'
#
loop_
_entity.id
_entity.type
_entity.pdbx_description
1 polymer ?
#
loop_
_entity_poly.entity_id
_entity_poly.type
_entity_poly.pdbx_seq_one_letter_code
_entity_poly.pdbx_strand_id
1 'polypeptide(L)'
;MARIRHLALAVLLLFYLTGFIECNIRHKRQDDEDEEEDGQSVEELCKDRPPDEYFRLTTTGDCRDVVRCDKGAENGKTRLAGVRCPNSLAFDIERQTCDWKTNVKNCNELEKPRKVMPILKTDEPVCPEGKLSCGNGECIEKELFCNDKPDCKDESDENACTVELDPNRAPDCDPTQCVLPDCFCSADGTRIPGAIEPNQVPQMITITFNGAVNVDNIDLYDEIFNGQRQNPNGCQIRGSFFVSHKYTNYAAVQDLHRRGHEISVFSLTHKDDPKYWTGGSYDDWLAEMAGSRLIIERFANITDGSIIGVRAPYLRVGGNKQFEMMADQYFVYDASITAPLGRVPIWPYTLYFRMPHKCNGNAQNCPSRSHPIWEMVMNELDRRDDPTFDESLPGCHMVDSCSNIQTGEQFARLLRHNFNRHFSTNRAPLGLHFHASWLKSKKEFKEELIKFIEEMLDRNDVYFVTMLQVIQWMQNPTELTSLRDFQEWKEKCDVKGQPYCSLPNPCPLTTRELPGQTIRLFTCMECPNNYPWILDPTGDGFSAK
;
A
#
# COMPACT_ATOMS: atom_id res chain seq x y z
N MET A 1 3.47 -74.11 -30.06
CA MET A 1 3.08 -74.68 -31.36
C MET A 1 2.26 -73.65 -32.11
N ALA A 2 2.68 -73.32 -33.35
CA ALA A 2 1.93 -72.65 -34.44
C ALA A 2 1.31 -71.25 -34.19
N ARG A 3 1.27 -70.30 -35.12
CA ARG A 3 2.00 -69.96 -36.37
C ARG A 3 1.55 -68.53 -36.74
N ILE A 4 2.34 -67.89 -37.60
CA ILE A 4 2.31 -66.47 -37.97
C ILE A 4 1.65 -66.26 -39.37
N ARG A 5 1.07 -65.06 -39.61
CA ARG A 5 0.97 -64.23 -40.86
C ARG A 5 -0.22 -64.29 -41.87
N HIS A 6 -0.54 -63.06 -42.32
CA HIS A 6 -1.01 -62.58 -43.66
C HIS A 6 -2.47 -62.87 -44.09
N LEU A 7 -3.18 -62.12 -44.94
CA LEU A 7 -3.20 -60.77 -45.55
C LEU A 7 -4.43 -60.82 -46.52
N ALA A 8 -5.04 -59.67 -46.87
CA ALA A 8 -5.74 -59.37 -48.14
C ALA A 8 -7.28 -59.61 -48.33
N LEU A 9 -7.92 -58.51 -48.79
CA LEU A 9 -8.96 -58.34 -49.83
C LEU A 9 -10.32 -59.06 -49.69
N ALA A 10 -11.49 -58.55 -50.10
CA ALA A 10 -11.98 -57.29 -50.66
C ALA A 10 -13.52 -57.44 -50.67
N VAL A 11 -14.30 -56.42 -50.31
CA VAL A 11 -15.78 -56.46 -50.43
C VAL A 11 -16.22 -55.50 -51.54
N LEU A 12 -16.81 -56.09 -52.57
CA LEU A 12 -17.52 -55.44 -53.67
C LEU A 12 -18.74 -54.66 -53.13
N LEU A 13 -18.90 -53.40 -53.52
CA LEU A 13 -19.68 -53.00 -54.71
C LEU A 13 -19.73 -51.47 -54.81
N LEU A 14 -19.20 -50.95 -55.92
CA LEU A 14 -19.39 -49.58 -56.38
C LEU A 14 -20.82 -49.39 -56.89
N PHE A 15 -21.42 -48.22 -56.64
CA PHE A 15 -21.82 -47.30 -57.73
C PHE A 15 -21.88 -45.86 -57.20
N TYR A 16 -21.43 -44.94 -58.05
CA TYR A 16 -21.01 -43.56 -57.79
C TYR A 16 -22.03 -42.55 -58.35
N LEU A 17 -21.86 -41.26 -57.95
CA LEU A 17 -22.37 -39.99 -58.55
C LEU A 17 -23.80 -39.58 -58.12
N THR A 18 -24.15 -38.38 -57.62
CA THR A 18 -23.57 -37.01 -57.47
C THR A 18 -24.52 -36.27 -56.48
N GLY A 19 -24.14 -35.46 -55.49
CA GLY A 19 -23.75 -34.04 -55.60
C GLY A 19 -24.60 -33.13 -54.67
N PHE A 20 -23.93 -32.18 -54.00
CA PHE A 20 -24.41 -30.91 -53.39
C PHE A 20 -25.20 -30.85 -52.05
N ILE A 21 -24.51 -30.26 -51.05
CA ILE A 21 -24.88 -29.17 -50.12
C ILE A 21 -26.30 -29.17 -49.53
N GLU A 22 -26.41 -29.45 -48.22
CA GLU A 22 -27.59 -29.10 -47.41
C GLU A 22 -27.37 -27.79 -46.63
N CYS A 23 -28.32 -26.89 -46.84
CA CYS A 23 -28.53 -25.61 -46.20
C CYS A 23 -29.36 -25.82 -44.92
N ASN A 24 -28.91 -25.33 -43.77
CA ASN A 24 -29.69 -25.40 -42.53
C ASN A 24 -30.65 -24.20 -42.42
N ILE A 25 -31.94 -24.50 -42.34
CA ILE A 25 -33.05 -23.55 -42.32
C ILE A 25 -33.25 -22.99 -40.90
N ARG A 26 -33.48 -21.69 -40.85
CA ARG A 26 -33.72 -20.82 -39.70
C ARG A 26 -35.16 -21.00 -39.18
N HIS A 27 -35.36 -21.35 -37.91
CA HIS A 27 -36.66 -21.23 -37.25
C HIS A 27 -36.69 -20.00 -36.34
N LYS A 28 -37.59 -19.05 -36.65
CA LYS A 28 -38.02 -17.94 -35.78
C LYS A 28 -38.73 -18.53 -34.55
N ARG A 29 -38.41 -18.03 -33.35
CA ARG A 29 -39.22 -18.22 -32.15
C ARG A 29 -40.00 -16.95 -31.86
N GLN A 30 -41.25 -17.17 -31.51
CA GLN A 30 -42.42 -16.31 -31.49
C GLN A 30 -42.49 -15.53 -30.19
N ASP A 31 -43.01 -14.30 -30.26
CA ASP A 31 -43.38 -13.47 -29.11
C ASP A 31 -44.50 -14.17 -28.32
N ASP A 32 -44.29 -14.37 -27.02
CA ASP A 32 -45.33 -14.72 -26.05
C ASP A 32 -45.42 -13.55 -25.04
N GLU A 33 -46.57 -12.90 -25.01
CA GLU A 33 -46.99 -11.91 -24.02
C GLU A 33 -47.63 -12.63 -22.81
N ASP A 34 -47.24 -12.15 -21.61
CA ASP A 34 -47.96 -12.14 -20.33
C ASP A 34 -48.19 -13.46 -19.54
N GLU A 35 -47.22 -13.79 -18.68
CA GLU A 35 -47.48 -14.36 -17.35
C GLU A 35 -47.02 -13.34 -16.28
N GLU A 36 -47.97 -12.84 -15.48
CA GLU A 36 -47.76 -11.96 -14.33
C GLU A 36 -47.03 -12.70 -13.19
N GLU A 37 -45.71 -12.56 -13.11
CA GLU A 37 -44.90 -12.78 -11.90
C GLU A 37 -44.14 -11.49 -11.60
N ASP A 38 -44.70 -10.66 -10.71
CA ASP A 38 -44.07 -9.57 -9.91
C ASP A 38 -42.75 -8.96 -10.45
N GLY A 39 -42.73 -8.60 -11.74
CA GLY A 39 -41.53 -8.20 -12.45
C GLY A 39 -41.47 -6.69 -12.55
N GLN A 40 -40.64 -6.05 -11.71
CA GLN A 40 -40.29 -4.65 -11.88
C GLN A 40 -39.88 -4.38 -13.34
N SER A 41 -40.43 -3.31 -13.94
CA SER A 41 -40.11 -2.96 -15.32
C SER A 41 -38.60 -2.70 -15.50
N VAL A 42 -38.05 -2.99 -16.69
CA VAL A 42 -36.61 -2.79 -16.96
C VAL A 42 -36.21 -1.32 -16.73
N GLU A 43 -37.09 -0.39 -17.06
CA GLU A 43 -36.92 1.04 -16.80
C GLU A 43 -36.82 1.36 -15.30
N GLU A 44 -37.61 0.70 -14.46
CA GLU A 44 -37.62 0.88 -13.01
C GLU A 44 -36.40 0.23 -12.36
N LEU A 45 -36.03 -0.99 -12.79
CA LEU A 45 -34.81 -1.66 -12.36
C LEU A 45 -33.56 -0.84 -12.70
N CYS A 46 -33.56 -0.12 -13.82
CA CYS A 46 -32.43 0.68 -14.26
C CYS A 46 -32.44 2.14 -13.81
N LYS A 47 -33.43 2.56 -13.01
CA LYS A 47 -33.54 3.93 -12.53
C LYS A 47 -32.38 4.28 -11.58
N ASP A 48 -31.70 5.38 -11.89
CA ASP A 48 -30.54 5.90 -11.15
C ASP A 48 -29.37 4.90 -10.99
N ARG A 49 -29.28 3.88 -11.87
CA ARG A 49 -28.14 2.95 -11.92
C ARG A 49 -27.06 3.39 -12.92
N PRO A 50 -25.77 3.34 -12.54
CA PRO A 50 -24.66 3.47 -13.47
C PRO A 50 -24.69 2.37 -14.56
N PRO A 51 -24.23 2.66 -15.80
CA PRO A 51 -24.21 1.66 -16.89
C PRO A 51 -23.26 0.47 -16.65
N ASP A 52 -22.27 0.66 -15.79
CA ASP A 52 -21.21 -0.30 -15.47
C ASP A 52 -21.51 -1.12 -14.19
N GLU A 53 -22.62 -0.85 -13.50
CA GLU A 53 -23.02 -1.56 -12.29
C GLU A 53 -23.84 -2.83 -12.62
N TYR A 54 -23.37 -3.95 -12.09
CA TYR A 54 -24.03 -5.24 -12.08
C TYR A 54 -24.83 -5.46 -10.79
N PHE A 55 -26.04 -6.00 -10.94
CA PHE A 55 -26.95 -6.36 -9.87
C PHE A 55 -27.61 -7.71 -10.16
N ARG A 56 -28.19 -8.35 -9.15
CA ARG A 56 -28.95 -9.59 -9.26
C ARG A 56 -30.44 -9.27 -9.36
N LEU A 57 -31.15 -10.08 -10.13
CA LEU A 57 -32.62 -10.07 -10.16
C LEU A 57 -33.22 -10.91 -9.03
N THR A 58 -32.45 -11.86 -8.49
CA THR A 58 -32.87 -12.73 -7.40
C THR A 58 -31.69 -13.08 -6.48
N THR A 59 -31.97 -13.28 -5.20
CA THR A 59 -31.02 -13.81 -4.20
C THR A 59 -31.08 -15.33 -4.10
N THR A 60 -32.02 -15.97 -4.81
CA THR A 60 -32.17 -17.42 -4.84
C THR A 60 -31.29 -18.03 -5.93
N GLY A 61 -30.51 -19.06 -5.59
CA GLY A 61 -29.65 -19.77 -6.53
C GLY A 61 -28.17 -19.75 -6.15
N ASP A 62 -27.30 -19.87 -7.14
CA ASP A 62 -25.85 -20.00 -6.92
C ASP A 62 -25.06 -18.70 -7.06
N CYS A 63 -25.76 -17.56 -7.10
CA CYS A 63 -25.24 -16.20 -7.10
C CYS A 63 -24.25 -15.87 -8.23
N ARG A 64 -24.40 -16.56 -9.36
CA ARG A 64 -23.54 -16.39 -10.54
C ARG A 64 -24.11 -15.46 -11.58
N ASP A 65 -25.43 -15.36 -11.65
CA ASP A 65 -26.13 -14.59 -12.66
C ASP A 65 -26.33 -13.15 -12.16
N VAL A 66 -25.82 -12.19 -12.93
CA VAL A 66 -26.00 -10.75 -12.72
C VAL A 66 -26.39 -10.07 -14.02
N VAL A 67 -27.00 -8.91 -13.91
CA VAL A 67 -27.39 -8.06 -15.03
C VAL A 67 -26.87 -6.65 -14.82
N ARG A 68 -26.62 -5.92 -15.90
CA ARG A 68 -26.36 -4.47 -15.88
C ARG A 68 -27.28 -3.75 -16.84
N CYS A 69 -27.44 -2.45 -16.65
CA CYS A 69 -28.24 -1.60 -17.52
C CYS A 69 -27.43 -1.13 -18.73
N ASP A 70 -27.81 -1.59 -19.92
CA ASP A 70 -27.20 -1.17 -21.18
C ASP A 70 -28.12 -0.19 -21.91
N LYS A 71 -27.66 1.05 -22.09
CA LYS A 71 -28.36 2.09 -22.83
C LYS A 71 -27.92 1.99 -24.29
N GLY A 72 -28.61 1.15 -25.06
CA GLY A 72 -28.28 0.91 -26.47
C GLY A 72 -28.33 2.20 -27.31
N ALA A 73 -27.27 2.46 -28.08
CA ALA A 73 -27.06 3.69 -28.84
C ALA A 73 -28.06 3.94 -29.99
N GLU A 74 -28.91 2.97 -30.35
CA GLU A 74 -29.71 3.07 -31.59
C GLU A 74 -31.21 3.36 -31.42
N ASN A 75 -31.80 3.41 -30.22
CA ASN A 75 -33.22 3.81 -30.06
C ASN A 75 -33.62 4.30 -28.66
N GLY A 76 -32.66 4.57 -27.75
CA GLY A 76 -32.94 5.09 -26.41
C GLY A 76 -33.68 4.14 -25.46
N LYS A 77 -33.95 2.88 -25.86
CA LYS A 77 -34.51 1.84 -24.99
C LYS A 77 -33.42 1.22 -24.12
N THR A 78 -33.64 1.22 -22.81
CA THR A 78 -32.76 0.56 -21.82
C THR A 78 -32.99 -0.94 -21.84
N ARG A 79 -31.93 -1.75 -21.86
CA ARG A 79 -32.02 -3.22 -21.80
C ARG A 79 -31.14 -3.77 -20.67
N LEU A 80 -31.47 -4.95 -20.18
CA LEU A 80 -30.62 -5.68 -19.24
C LEU A 80 -29.62 -6.56 -20.01
N ALA A 81 -28.34 -6.37 -19.74
CA ALA A 81 -27.26 -7.22 -20.25
C ALA A 81 -26.80 -8.17 -19.14
N GLY A 82 -27.13 -9.46 -19.30
CA GLY A 82 -26.76 -10.52 -18.35
C GLY A 82 -25.32 -11.01 -18.51
N VAL A 83 -24.65 -11.24 -17.38
CA VAL A 83 -23.34 -11.89 -17.28
C VAL A 83 -23.43 -13.01 -16.24
N ARG A 84 -22.86 -14.17 -16.57
CA ARG A 84 -22.82 -15.34 -15.68
C ARG A 84 -21.38 -15.71 -15.35
N CYS A 85 -21.06 -15.82 -14.06
CA CYS A 85 -19.74 -16.27 -13.63
C CYS A 85 -19.46 -17.74 -14.04
N PRO A 86 -18.20 -18.10 -14.35
CA PRO A 86 -17.77 -19.48 -14.57
C PRO A 86 -18.13 -20.45 -13.42
N ASN A 87 -18.05 -21.75 -13.69
CA ASN A 87 -18.32 -22.78 -12.68
C ASN A 87 -17.36 -22.62 -11.48
N SER A 88 -17.88 -22.86 -10.27
CA SER A 88 -17.18 -22.69 -8.98
C SER A 88 -16.91 -21.26 -8.51
N LEU A 89 -17.23 -20.25 -9.33
CA LEU A 89 -17.24 -18.85 -8.93
C LEU A 89 -18.67 -18.40 -8.58
N ALA A 90 -18.79 -17.30 -7.83
CA ALA A 90 -20.00 -16.51 -7.65
C ALA A 90 -19.65 -15.04 -7.90
N PHE A 91 -20.64 -14.23 -8.28
CA PHE A 91 -20.43 -12.80 -8.43
C PHE A 91 -20.43 -12.14 -7.07
N ASP A 92 -19.49 -11.25 -6.79
CA ASP A 92 -19.47 -10.41 -5.58
C ASP A 92 -20.08 -9.04 -5.94
N ILE A 93 -21.23 -8.70 -5.33
CA ILE A 93 -21.97 -7.46 -5.63
C ILE A 93 -21.25 -6.21 -5.14
N GLU A 94 -20.45 -6.30 -4.09
CA GLU A 94 -19.68 -5.16 -3.59
C GLU A 94 -18.46 -4.88 -4.48
N ARG A 95 -17.74 -5.94 -4.86
CA ARG A 95 -16.53 -5.86 -5.69
C ARG A 95 -16.81 -5.73 -7.19
N GLN A 96 -18.04 -6.03 -7.62
CA GLN A 96 -18.46 -6.01 -9.03
C GLN A 96 -17.64 -6.99 -9.90
N THR A 97 -17.24 -8.13 -9.34
CA THR A 97 -16.39 -9.15 -10.00
C THR A 97 -16.76 -10.58 -9.58
N CYS A 98 -16.44 -11.57 -10.40
CA CYS A 98 -16.55 -12.98 -10.03
C CYS A 98 -15.38 -13.40 -9.10
N ASP A 99 -15.69 -14.00 -7.95
CA ASP A 99 -14.73 -14.58 -6.99
C ASP A 99 -15.15 -16.01 -6.62
N TRP A 100 -14.28 -16.76 -5.95
CA TRP A 100 -14.58 -18.10 -5.48
C TRP A 100 -15.78 -18.08 -4.53
N LYS A 101 -16.69 -19.05 -4.69
CA LYS A 101 -17.93 -19.13 -3.89
C LYS A 101 -17.70 -19.05 -2.38
N THR A 102 -16.56 -19.51 -1.89
CA THR A 102 -16.20 -19.44 -0.46
C THR A 102 -15.94 -18.01 0.02
N ASN A 103 -15.48 -17.12 -0.86
CA ASN A 103 -15.10 -15.74 -0.57
C ASN A 103 -16.29 -14.77 -0.71
N VAL A 104 -17.26 -15.10 -1.56
CA VAL A 104 -18.47 -14.30 -1.76
C VAL A 104 -19.42 -14.50 -0.58
N LYS A 105 -19.58 -13.47 0.25
CA LYS A 105 -20.48 -13.49 1.42
C LYS A 105 -21.80 -12.74 1.21
N ASN A 106 -21.89 -11.92 0.18
CA ASN A 106 -23.03 -11.06 -0.15
C ASN A 106 -23.99 -11.68 -1.19
N CYS A 107 -24.10 -13.01 -1.24
CA CYS A 107 -24.98 -13.74 -2.17
C CYS A 107 -26.47 -13.45 -1.92
N ASN A 108 -26.81 -13.08 -0.69
CA ASN A 108 -28.12 -12.66 -0.22
C ASN A 108 -28.50 -11.21 -0.58
N GLU A 109 -27.64 -10.47 -1.29
CA GLU A 109 -27.91 -9.07 -1.67
C GLU A 109 -28.29 -8.98 -3.16
N LEU A 110 -29.25 -8.14 -3.51
CA LEU A 110 -29.63 -7.93 -4.91
C LEU A 110 -28.72 -6.91 -5.60
N GLU A 111 -28.37 -5.86 -4.89
CA GLU A 111 -27.66 -4.71 -5.43
C GLU A 111 -26.69 -4.16 -4.40
N LYS A 112 -25.79 -3.28 -4.87
CA LYS A 112 -24.92 -2.56 -3.96
C LYS A 112 -25.78 -1.60 -3.11
N PRO A 113 -25.67 -1.62 -1.77
CA PRO A 113 -26.49 -0.76 -0.92
C PRO A 113 -26.27 0.71 -1.27
N ARG A 114 -27.36 1.41 -1.63
CA ARG A 114 -27.34 2.84 -1.92
C ARG A 114 -27.31 3.62 -0.62
N LYS A 115 -26.15 4.19 -0.31
CA LYS A 115 -25.97 5.08 0.83
C LYS A 115 -26.60 6.44 0.54
N VAL A 116 -27.38 6.96 1.49
CA VAL A 116 -27.93 8.32 1.41
C VAL A 116 -26.78 9.31 1.58
N MET A 117 -26.63 10.22 0.62
CA MET A 117 -25.55 11.22 0.64
C MET A 117 -26.04 12.51 1.30
N PRO A 118 -25.16 13.23 2.00
CA PRO A 118 -25.50 14.52 2.58
C PRO A 118 -25.61 15.61 1.52
N ILE A 119 -26.39 16.65 1.82
CA ILE A 119 -26.68 17.75 0.89
C ILE A 119 -25.63 18.84 1.08
N LEU A 120 -24.43 18.61 0.54
CA LEU A 120 -23.26 19.50 0.73
C LEU A 120 -23.04 20.52 -0.38
N LYS A 121 -23.60 20.28 -1.58
CA LYS A 121 -23.43 21.16 -2.76
C LYS A 121 -24.77 21.79 -3.13
N THR A 122 -25.04 23.00 -2.67
CA THR A 122 -26.24 23.77 -3.00
C THR A 122 -25.88 25.19 -3.41
N ASP A 123 -26.73 25.79 -4.26
CA ASP A 123 -26.55 27.17 -4.73
C ASP A 123 -26.71 28.19 -3.58
N GLU A 124 -27.53 27.87 -2.58
CA GLU A 124 -27.68 28.63 -1.33
C GLU A 124 -27.45 27.71 -0.12
N PRO A 125 -26.85 28.20 0.98
CA PRO A 125 -26.61 27.40 2.17
C PRO A 125 -27.93 26.99 2.84
N VAL A 126 -28.18 25.68 2.91
CA VAL A 126 -29.39 25.09 3.52
C VAL A 126 -29.39 25.24 5.05
N CYS A 127 -28.20 25.20 5.66
CA CYS A 127 -28.00 25.25 7.09
C CYS A 127 -27.27 26.54 7.53
N PRO A 128 -27.44 26.98 8.80
CA PRO A 128 -26.67 28.09 9.38
C PRO A 128 -25.15 27.86 9.35
N GLU A 129 -24.37 28.92 9.49
CA GLU A 129 -22.90 28.82 9.60
C GLU A 129 -22.47 27.83 10.69
N GLY A 130 -21.48 26.99 10.38
CA GLY A 130 -20.99 25.92 11.26
C GLY A 130 -21.76 24.59 11.15
N LYS A 131 -22.91 24.57 10.48
CA LYS A 131 -23.74 23.35 10.31
C LYS A 131 -23.80 22.89 8.87
N LEU A 132 -23.97 21.58 8.69
CA LEU A 132 -24.09 20.92 7.39
C LEU A 132 -25.37 20.08 7.34
N SER A 133 -25.88 19.88 6.12
CA SER A 133 -27.18 19.23 5.89
C SER A 133 -27.02 17.73 5.66
N CYS A 134 -27.70 16.94 6.48
CA CYS A 134 -27.97 15.52 6.26
C CYS A 134 -28.78 15.31 4.97
N GLY A 135 -28.80 14.09 4.43
CA GLY A 135 -29.57 13.71 3.24
C GLY A 135 -31.09 13.90 3.41
N ASN A 136 -31.58 13.81 4.64
CA ASN A 136 -32.98 14.06 5.01
C ASN A 136 -33.29 15.57 5.24
N GLY A 137 -32.31 16.46 5.11
CA GLY A 137 -32.45 17.90 5.33
C GLY A 137 -32.22 18.38 6.76
N GLU A 138 -31.93 17.51 7.72
CA GLU A 138 -31.57 17.89 9.10
C GLU A 138 -30.20 18.59 9.13
N CYS A 139 -30.03 19.60 9.98
CA CYS A 139 -28.78 20.35 10.10
C CYS A 139 -28.06 19.97 11.40
N ILE A 140 -26.87 19.38 11.28
CA ILE A 140 -26.00 19.03 12.42
C ILE A 140 -24.67 19.78 12.33
N GLU A 141 -23.90 19.81 13.43
CA GLU A 141 -22.60 20.49 13.47
C GLU A 141 -21.62 19.86 12.49
N LYS A 142 -20.79 20.69 11.83
CA LYS A 142 -19.84 20.26 10.81
C LYS A 142 -18.85 19.21 11.34
N GLU A 143 -18.44 19.31 12.60
CA GLU A 143 -17.48 18.40 13.24
C GLU A 143 -18.04 16.99 13.46
N LEU A 144 -19.38 16.83 13.42
CA LEU A 144 -20.04 15.54 13.57
C LEU A 144 -20.01 14.72 12.28
N PHE A 145 -19.76 15.34 11.12
CA PHE A 145 -19.61 14.60 9.87
C PHE A 145 -18.31 13.78 9.87
N CYS A 146 -18.40 12.51 9.46
CA CYS A 146 -17.27 11.60 9.31
C CYS A 146 -16.50 11.38 10.60
N ASN A 147 -17.23 11.12 11.69
CA ASN A 147 -16.70 10.88 13.03
C ASN A 147 -16.85 9.41 13.49
N ASP A 148 -17.25 8.51 12.59
CA ASP A 148 -17.58 7.09 12.81
C ASP A 148 -18.82 6.84 13.69
N LYS A 149 -19.66 7.85 13.90
CA LYS A 149 -20.90 7.76 14.68
C LYS A 149 -22.05 8.37 13.87
N PRO A 150 -23.09 7.59 13.53
CA PRO A 150 -24.26 8.15 12.85
C PRO A 150 -24.97 9.16 13.76
N ASP A 151 -24.82 10.44 13.44
CA ASP A 151 -25.48 11.57 14.10
C ASP A 151 -26.71 12.04 13.29
N CYS A 152 -26.72 11.85 11.97
CA CYS A 152 -27.94 12.01 11.16
C CYS A 152 -28.88 10.81 11.33
N LYS A 153 -30.20 11.05 11.33
CA LYS A 153 -31.22 9.97 11.38
C LYS A 153 -31.18 9.02 10.18
N ASP A 154 -30.65 9.48 9.05
CA ASP A 154 -30.47 8.72 7.82
C ASP A 154 -29.01 8.26 7.60
N GLU A 155 -28.15 8.45 8.60
CA GLU A 155 -26.73 8.06 8.61
C GLU A 155 -25.90 8.69 7.47
N SER A 156 -26.42 9.76 6.86
CA SER A 156 -25.81 10.39 5.68
C SER A 156 -24.52 11.13 5.96
N ASP A 157 -24.30 11.54 7.21
CA ASP A 157 -23.08 12.17 7.71
C ASP A 157 -21.84 11.30 7.56
N GLU A 158 -21.98 9.98 7.65
CA GLU A 158 -20.89 9.00 7.56
C GLU A 158 -20.69 8.43 6.14
N ASN A 159 -21.47 8.91 5.16
CA ASN A 159 -21.46 8.37 3.80
C ASN A 159 -20.59 9.17 2.82
N ALA A 160 -20.08 10.34 3.23
CA ALA A 160 -19.27 11.23 2.39
C ALA A 160 -17.79 11.33 2.82
N CYS A 161 -17.22 10.32 3.48
CA CYS A 161 -15.93 10.42 4.17
C CYS A 161 -14.69 10.11 3.33
N THR A 162 -14.82 10.16 2.00
CA THR A 162 -13.67 9.96 1.11
C THR A 162 -12.84 11.24 0.99
N VAL A 163 -11.58 11.12 0.55
CA VAL A 163 -10.68 12.27 0.31
C VAL A 163 -11.32 13.36 -0.57
N GLU A 164 -12.21 12.99 -1.50
CA GLU A 164 -12.87 13.95 -2.39
C GLU A 164 -14.18 14.51 -1.85
N LEU A 165 -14.87 13.79 -0.96
CA LEU A 165 -16.23 14.13 -0.53
C LEU A 165 -16.30 14.66 0.91
N ASP A 166 -15.26 14.42 1.72
CA ASP A 166 -15.27 14.78 3.13
C ASP A 166 -15.45 16.30 3.30
N PRO A 167 -16.51 16.77 4.00
CA PRO A 167 -16.74 18.19 4.22
C PRO A 167 -15.67 18.85 5.11
N ASN A 168 -14.96 18.05 5.90
CA ASN A 168 -13.85 18.43 6.78
C ASN A 168 -12.48 18.16 6.14
N ARG A 169 -12.44 17.89 4.83
CA ARG A 169 -11.18 17.60 4.13
C ARG A 169 -10.18 18.76 4.22
N ALA A 170 -8.90 18.38 4.20
CA ALA A 170 -7.81 19.34 4.10
C ALA A 170 -7.95 20.20 2.84
N PRO A 171 -7.64 21.52 2.90
CA PRO A 171 -7.65 22.37 1.74
C PRO A 171 -6.55 21.96 0.74
N ASP A 172 -6.69 22.40 -0.52
CA ASP A 172 -5.61 22.27 -1.49
C ASP A 172 -4.38 23.07 -1.03
N CYS A 173 -3.19 22.63 -1.42
CA CYS A 173 -1.92 23.23 -0.99
C CYS A 173 -1.90 24.75 -1.18
N ASP A 174 -1.66 25.47 -0.07
CA ASP A 174 -1.37 26.91 -0.07
C ASP A 174 0.12 27.13 0.29
N PRO A 175 0.99 27.42 -0.70
CA PRO A 175 2.41 27.65 -0.46
C PRO A 175 2.72 28.89 0.39
N THR A 176 1.74 29.78 0.62
CA THR A 176 1.92 30.96 1.49
C THR A 176 1.77 30.63 2.97
N GLN A 177 1.00 29.59 3.29
CA GLN A 177 0.81 29.09 4.65
C GLN A 177 1.73 27.90 4.95
N CYS A 178 2.00 27.06 3.94
CA CYS A 178 2.86 25.90 4.07
C CYS A 178 4.32 26.25 3.82
N VAL A 179 5.05 26.56 4.88
CA VAL A 179 6.46 26.97 4.82
C VAL A 179 7.37 26.02 5.58
N LEU A 180 8.56 25.79 5.03
CA LEU A 180 9.62 25.01 5.68
C LEU A 180 10.12 25.72 6.94
N PRO A 181 10.57 24.99 7.98
CA PRO A 181 10.79 23.54 8.03
C PRO A 181 9.56 22.71 8.43
N ASP A 182 8.45 23.35 8.83
CA ASP A 182 7.34 22.63 9.45
C ASP A 182 6.37 22.04 8.43
N CYS A 183 6.22 22.69 7.26
CA CYS A 183 5.28 22.29 6.22
C CYS A 183 5.94 22.34 4.84
N PHE A 184 5.67 21.32 4.02
CA PHE A 184 6.02 21.33 2.61
C PHE A 184 4.90 20.72 1.76
N CYS A 185 4.44 21.47 0.77
CA CYS A 185 3.50 20.99 -0.23
C CYS A 185 3.71 21.68 -1.59
N SER A 186 3.19 21.07 -2.63
CA SER A 186 3.01 21.71 -3.94
C SER A 186 1.76 21.15 -4.63
N ALA A 187 1.25 21.84 -5.65
CA ALA A 187 -0.02 21.49 -6.28
C ALA A 187 -0.06 20.05 -6.85
N ASP A 188 1.07 19.56 -7.37
CA ASP A 188 1.23 18.24 -7.99
C ASP A 188 2.34 17.39 -7.32
N GLY A 189 2.96 17.91 -6.25
CA GLY A 189 3.99 17.20 -5.49
C GLY A 189 5.36 17.14 -6.19
N THR A 190 5.54 17.79 -7.34
CA THR A 190 6.77 17.65 -8.14
C THR A 190 7.81 18.74 -7.88
N ARG A 191 7.43 19.81 -7.16
CA ARG A 191 8.32 20.95 -6.88
C ARG A 191 9.45 20.53 -5.94
N ILE A 192 10.65 21.04 -6.22
CA ILE A 192 11.84 20.81 -5.39
C ILE A 192 11.79 21.69 -4.13
N PRO A 193 12.06 21.15 -2.94
CA PRO A 193 12.21 21.91 -1.69
C PRO A 193 13.24 23.04 -1.80
N GLY A 194 12.91 24.22 -1.25
CA GLY A 194 13.78 25.41 -1.34
C GLY A 194 13.90 26.03 -2.74
N ALA A 195 13.19 25.49 -3.75
CA ALA A 195 13.28 25.92 -5.15
C ALA A 195 14.73 25.91 -5.71
N ILE A 196 15.54 24.96 -5.23
CA ILE A 196 16.89 24.72 -5.73
C ILE A 196 16.83 24.20 -7.17
N GLU A 197 17.75 24.65 -8.02
CA GLU A 197 17.87 24.15 -9.39
C GLU A 197 18.14 22.63 -9.40
N PRO A 198 17.49 21.84 -10.27
CA PRO A 198 17.61 20.37 -10.24
C PRO A 198 19.04 19.86 -10.28
N ASN A 199 19.96 20.56 -10.96
CA ASN A 199 21.36 20.17 -11.05
C ASN A 199 22.15 20.34 -9.74
N GLN A 200 21.69 21.20 -8.81
CA GLN A 200 22.28 21.45 -7.49
C GLN A 200 21.67 20.59 -6.37
N VAL A 201 20.62 19.82 -6.67
CA VAL A 201 19.95 18.93 -5.69
C VAL A 201 20.69 17.59 -5.61
N PRO A 202 21.03 17.07 -4.43
CA PRO A 202 21.53 15.69 -4.34
C PRO A 202 20.47 14.68 -4.75
N GLN A 203 20.87 13.67 -5.53
CA GLN A 203 20.01 12.51 -5.71
C GLN A 203 20.08 11.63 -4.46
N MET A 204 19.05 11.71 -3.64
CA MET A 204 18.88 10.83 -2.49
C MET A 204 18.32 9.48 -2.93
N ILE A 205 18.87 8.40 -2.38
CA ILE A 205 18.38 7.03 -2.54
C ILE A 205 18.11 6.46 -1.15
N THR A 206 16.89 6.03 -0.89
CA THR A 206 16.49 5.43 0.39
C THR A 206 16.28 3.93 0.20
N ILE A 207 17.18 3.12 0.75
CA ILE A 207 17.05 1.65 0.77
C ILE A 207 16.32 1.26 2.04
N THR A 208 15.21 0.53 1.92
CA THR A 208 14.43 0.11 3.08
C THR A 208 14.14 -1.38 3.11
N PHE A 209 14.13 -1.96 4.30
CA PHE A 209 13.76 -3.35 4.53
C PHE A 209 12.55 -3.45 5.44
N ASN A 210 11.55 -4.24 5.03
CA ASN A 210 10.37 -4.52 5.84
C ASN A 210 10.46 -5.91 6.48
N GLY A 211 9.94 -6.02 7.70
CA GLY A 211 9.72 -7.30 8.39
C GLY A 211 10.68 -7.54 9.56
N ALA A 212 10.74 -8.80 9.99
CA ALA A 212 11.52 -9.18 11.17
C ALA A 212 13.03 -9.17 10.88
N VAL A 213 13.83 -8.63 11.80
CA VAL A 213 15.30 -8.67 11.73
C VAL A 213 15.78 -9.87 12.54
N ASN A 214 16.42 -10.84 11.89
CA ASN A 214 16.84 -12.08 12.56
C ASN A 214 18.03 -12.75 11.85
N VAL A 215 18.41 -13.94 12.32
CA VAL A 215 19.54 -14.70 11.76
C VAL A 215 19.39 -15.03 10.26
N ASP A 216 18.18 -14.97 9.71
CA ASP A 216 17.92 -15.25 8.30
C ASP A 216 18.30 -14.08 7.40
N ASN A 217 18.52 -12.87 7.92
CA ASN A 217 18.78 -11.68 7.11
C ASN A 217 19.91 -10.75 7.58
N ILE A 218 20.45 -10.91 8.80
CA ILE A 218 21.56 -10.09 9.30
C ILE A 218 22.79 -10.16 8.39
N ASP A 219 23.13 -11.35 7.88
CA ASP A 219 24.23 -11.56 6.93
C ASP A 219 24.06 -10.76 5.63
N LEU A 220 22.83 -10.69 5.09
CA LEU A 220 22.51 -9.86 3.93
C LEU A 220 22.78 -8.38 4.23
N TYR A 221 22.33 -7.90 5.40
CA TYR A 221 22.53 -6.52 5.79
C TYR A 221 24.01 -6.19 5.99
N ASP A 222 24.80 -7.09 6.57
CA ASP A 222 26.25 -6.93 6.73
C ASP A 222 26.99 -6.89 5.39
N GLU A 223 26.55 -7.68 4.41
CA GLU A 223 27.13 -7.64 3.07
C GLU A 223 26.82 -6.32 2.33
N ILE A 224 25.59 -5.80 2.45
CA ILE A 224 25.17 -4.54 1.81
C ILE A 224 25.79 -3.33 2.53
N PHE A 225 25.78 -3.33 3.86
CA PHE A 225 26.22 -2.22 4.71
C PHE A 225 27.55 -2.55 5.41
N ASN A 226 28.52 -3.05 4.66
CA ASN A 226 29.81 -3.58 5.15
C ASN A 226 30.75 -2.56 5.84
N GLY A 227 30.33 -1.31 5.99
CA GLY A 227 31.12 -0.23 6.59
C GLY A 227 32.21 0.38 5.69
N GLN A 228 32.43 -0.16 4.49
CA GLN A 228 33.40 0.35 3.52
C GLN A 228 32.76 1.27 2.48
N ARG A 229 31.47 1.09 2.20
CA ARG A 229 30.69 1.91 1.25
C ARG A 229 30.34 3.27 1.89
N GLN A 230 30.87 4.35 1.32
CA GLN A 230 30.73 5.71 1.86
C GLN A 230 30.11 6.65 0.84
N ASN A 231 29.19 7.48 1.31
CA ASN A 231 28.66 8.63 0.57
C ASN A 231 29.77 9.69 0.35
N PRO A 232 29.56 10.66 -0.55
CA PRO A 232 30.56 11.70 -0.85
C PRO A 232 30.97 12.59 0.34
N ASN A 233 30.20 12.58 1.44
CA ASN A 233 30.55 13.25 2.70
C ASN A 233 31.52 12.45 3.60
N GLY A 234 31.94 11.25 3.18
CA GLY A 234 32.81 10.34 3.94
C GLY A 234 32.08 9.46 4.95
N CYS A 235 30.76 9.60 5.08
CA CYS A 235 29.95 8.77 5.98
C CYS A 235 29.49 7.50 5.29
N GLN A 236 29.39 6.42 6.05
CA GLN A 236 28.88 5.15 5.55
C GLN A 236 27.45 5.31 5.02
N ILE A 237 27.13 4.57 3.95
CA ILE A 237 25.75 4.52 3.44
C ILE A 237 24.78 4.02 4.51
N ARG A 238 23.58 4.60 4.55
CA ARG A 238 22.55 4.25 5.53
C ARG A 238 21.31 3.66 4.85
N GLY A 239 20.48 3.01 5.65
CA GLY A 239 19.22 2.40 5.23
C GLY A 239 18.23 2.44 6.38
N SER A 240 16.95 2.25 6.06
CA SER A 240 15.85 2.31 7.04
C SER A 240 15.15 0.96 7.17
N PHE A 241 14.97 0.49 8.41
CA PHE A 241 14.38 -0.81 8.71
C PHE A 241 13.01 -0.61 9.36
N PHE A 242 11.96 -1.04 8.66
CA PHE A 242 10.60 -1.10 9.18
C PHE A 242 10.41 -2.47 9.84
N VAL A 243 10.61 -2.50 11.16
CA VAL A 243 10.72 -3.73 11.95
C VAL A 243 9.36 -4.17 12.45
N SER A 244 9.00 -5.43 12.18
CA SER A 244 7.84 -6.09 12.80
C SER A 244 8.27 -6.88 14.04
N HIS A 245 7.36 -7.06 15.01
CA HIS A 245 7.72 -7.67 16.28
C HIS A 245 8.05 -9.18 16.18
N LYS A 246 7.17 -9.94 15.52
CA LYS A 246 7.24 -11.40 15.57
C LYS A 246 8.54 -11.94 14.97
N TYR A 247 9.26 -12.78 15.72
CA TYR A 247 10.56 -13.39 15.36
C TYR A 247 11.75 -12.42 15.22
N THR A 248 11.61 -11.16 15.63
CA THR A 248 12.72 -10.20 15.63
C THR A 248 13.72 -10.48 16.75
N ASN A 249 15.00 -10.36 16.41
CA ASN A 249 16.13 -10.31 17.33
C ASN A 249 16.46 -8.85 17.65
N TYR A 250 16.06 -8.39 18.82
CA TYR A 250 16.25 -7.00 19.24
C TYR A 250 17.70 -6.63 19.53
N ALA A 251 18.58 -7.59 19.81
CA ALA A 251 20.02 -7.31 19.89
C ALA A 251 20.61 -6.95 18.51
N ALA A 252 20.08 -7.54 17.43
CA ALA A 252 20.47 -7.17 16.07
C ALA A 252 19.89 -5.80 15.67
N VAL A 253 18.65 -5.52 16.04
CA VAL A 253 18.03 -4.19 15.85
C VAL A 253 18.83 -3.10 16.57
N GLN A 254 19.26 -3.37 17.80
CA GLN A 254 20.13 -2.48 18.56
C GLN A 254 21.46 -2.21 17.84
N ASP A 255 22.09 -3.24 17.26
CA ASP A 255 23.36 -3.05 16.54
C ASP A 255 23.17 -2.27 15.23
N LEU A 256 22.08 -2.49 14.49
CA LEU A 256 21.73 -1.72 13.29
C LEU A 256 21.55 -0.23 13.64
N HIS A 257 20.82 0.08 14.71
CA HIS A 257 20.65 1.46 15.20
C HIS A 257 21.97 2.09 15.66
N ARG A 258 22.81 1.33 16.37
CA ARG A 258 24.14 1.77 16.80
C ARG A 258 25.03 2.13 15.60
N ARG A 259 24.92 1.36 14.51
CA ARG A 259 25.62 1.61 13.25
C ARG A 259 25.05 2.80 12.47
N GLY A 260 23.97 3.43 12.93
CA GLY A 260 23.38 4.62 12.31
C GLY A 260 22.32 4.32 11.27
N HIS A 261 21.87 3.07 11.14
CA HIS A 261 20.66 2.77 10.38
C HIS A 261 19.43 3.27 11.13
N GLU A 262 18.41 3.66 10.39
CA GLU A 262 17.14 4.08 10.97
C GLU A 262 16.28 2.87 11.30
N ILE A 263 15.65 2.88 12.48
CA ILE A 263 14.70 1.86 12.91
C ILE A 263 13.32 2.52 13.04
N SER A 264 12.34 1.93 12.35
CA SER A 264 10.96 2.39 12.26
C SER A 264 10.00 1.22 12.51
N VAL A 265 8.72 1.51 12.77
CA VAL A 265 7.73 0.47 13.13
C VAL A 265 7.02 -0.11 11.91
N PHE A 266 6.83 -1.43 11.91
CA PHE A 266 6.07 -2.17 10.89
C PHE A 266 5.03 -3.10 11.53
N SER A 267 4.27 -2.50 12.45
CA SER A 267 3.31 -3.15 13.34
C SER A 267 3.87 -4.26 14.24
N LEU A 268 3.02 -4.72 15.16
CA LEU A 268 3.35 -5.77 16.11
C LEU A 268 2.94 -7.12 15.54
N THR A 269 1.69 -7.25 15.11
CA THR A 269 1.13 -8.55 14.72
C THR A 269 1.39 -8.92 13.27
N HIS A 270 1.50 -7.92 12.39
CA HIS A 270 1.46 -8.10 10.95
C HIS A 270 0.29 -9.00 10.50
N LYS A 271 -0.90 -8.82 11.10
CA LYS A 271 -2.15 -9.52 10.74
C LYS A 271 -2.35 -9.59 9.23
N ASP A 272 -2.65 -10.78 8.74
CA ASP A 272 -2.72 -11.10 7.31
C ASP A 272 -3.94 -10.53 6.60
N ASP A 273 -5.01 -10.20 7.32
CA ASP A 273 -6.21 -9.62 6.72
C ASP A 273 -5.99 -8.14 6.36
N PRO A 274 -5.98 -7.77 5.06
CA PRO A 274 -5.79 -6.37 4.67
C PRO A 274 -6.93 -5.46 5.11
N LYS A 275 -8.13 -6.02 5.36
CA LYS A 275 -9.29 -5.25 5.88
C LYS A 275 -9.09 -4.81 7.32
N TYR A 276 -8.32 -5.57 8.13
CA TYR A 276 -7.99 -5.18 9.49
C TYR A 276 -7.28 -3.82 9.55
N TRP A 277 -6.36 -3.59 8.62
CA TRP A 277 -5.63 -2.33 8.50
C TRP A 277 -6.48 -1.22 7.89
N THR A 278 -7.17 -1.54 6.78
CA THR A 278 -8.00 -0.55 6.08
C THR A 278 -9.13 -0.03 6.95
N GLY A 279 -9.78 -0.88 7.76
CA GLY A 279 -10.86 -0.51 8.67
C GLY A 279 -10.43 -0.44 10.14
N GLY A 280 -9.13 -0.33 10.41
CA GLY A 280 -8.59 -0.33 11.76
C GLY A 280 -9.03 0.89 12.56
N SER A 281 -9.48 0.68 13.79
CA SER A 281 -9.83 1.77 14.71
C SER A 281 -8.58 2.51 15.22
N TYR A 282 -8.77 3.68 15.84
CA TYR A 282 -7.67 4.39 16.50
C TYR A 282 -6.90 3.49 17.48
N ASP A 283 -7.63 2.71 18.31
CA ASP A 283 -7.03 1.81 19.30
C ASP A 283 -6.28 0.64 18.66
N ASP A 284 -6.74 0.14 17.50
CA ASP A 284 -6.00 -0.88 16.74
C ASP A 284 -4.64 -0.33 16.26
N TRP A 285 -4.64 0.87 15.64
CA TRP A 285 -3.42 1.52 15.19
C TRP A 285 -2.48 1.86 16.35
N LEU A 286 -3.04 2.31 17.48
CA LEU A 286 -2.27 2.61 18.69
C LEU A 286 -1.56 1.36 19.23
N ALA A 287 -2.31 0.26 19.40
CA ALA A 287 -1.75 -0.97 19.94
C ALA A 287 -0.72 -1.61 18.98
N GLU A 288 -0.95 -1.52 17.67
CA GLU A 288 -0.06 -2.08 16.66
C GLU A 288 1.23 -1.26 16.47
N MET A 289 1.14 0.07 16.40
CA MET A 289 2.28 0.93 16.05
C MET A 289 3.00 1.47 17.28
N ALA A 290 2.30 2.12 18.21
CA ALA A 290 2.91 2.64 19.43
C ALA A 290 3.34 1.50 20.36
N GLY A 291 2.56 0.41 20.41
CA GLY A 291 2.97 -0.82 21.10
C GLY A 291 4.26 -1.42 20.52
N SER A 292 4.38 -1.46 19.18
CA SER A 292 5.62 -1.90 18.51
C SER A 292 6.81 -1.00 18.83
N ARG A 293 6.62 0.34 18.81
CA ARG A 293 7.66 1.29 19.24
C ARG A 293 8.15 0.99 20.65
N LEU A 294 7.23 0.83 21.60
CA LEU A 294 7.57 0.53 22.99
C LEU A 294 8.38 -0.77 23.14
N ILE A 295 8.02 -1.82 22.39
CA ILE A 295 8.76 -3.08 22.38
C ILE A 295 10.18 -2.86 21.84
N ILE A 296 10.33 -2.14 20.72
CA ILE A 296 11.66 -1.85 20.16
C ILE A 296 12.51 -1.05 21.14
N GLU A 297 11.98 0.06 21.70
CA GLU A 297 12.69 0.90 22.67
C GLU A 297 13.19 0.08 23.86
N ARG A 298 12.31 -0.76 24.42
CA ARG A 298 12.62 -1.57 25.61
C ARG A 298 13.62 -2.69 25.32
N PHE A 299 13.40 -3.49 24.29
CA PHE A 299 14.21 -4.69 24.06
C PHE A 299 15.44 -4.46 23.18
N ALA A 300 15.50 -3.37 22.41
CA ALA A 300 16.71 -2.92 21.75
C ALA A 300 17.46 -1.84 22.55
N ASN A 301 16.92 -1.39 23.69
CA ASN A 301 17.49 -0.35 24.55
C ASN A 301 17.82 0.94 23.77
N ILE A 302 16.86 1.40 22.98
CA ILE A 302 16.92 2.65 22.21
C ILE A 302 16.15 3.71 23.00
N THR A 303 16.85 4.77 23.43
CA THR A 303 16.32 5.77 24.38
C THR A 303 16.44 7.20 23.88
N ASP A 304 16.95 7.41 22.66
CA ASP A 304 17.13 8.71 22.03
C ASP A 304 15.86 9.24 21.34
N GLY A 305 14.74 8.51 21.43
CA GLY A 305 13.47 8.88 20.81
C GLY A 305 13.51 8.82 19.29
N SER A 306 14.46 8.09 18.68
CA SER A 306 14.65 8.09 17.23
C SER A 306 13.68 7.18 16.46
N ILE A 307 12.73 6.52 17.13
CA ILE A 307 11.78 5.58 16.49
C ILE A 307 10.51 6.35 16.15
N ILE A 308 10.55 7.00 14.99
CA ILE A 308 9.59 8.04 14.59
C ILE A 308 8.88 7.77 13.26
N GLY A 309 9.31 6.75 12.52
CA GLY A 309 8.71 6.36 11.24
C GLY A 309 7.71 5.21 11.39
N VAL A 310 6.64 5.26 10.61
CA VAL A 310 5.63 4.19 10.49
C VAL A 310 5.57 3.68 9.06
N ARG A 311 5.38 2.37 8.90
CA ARG A 311 4.87 1.78 7.66
C ARG A 311 3.77 0.78 7.97
N ALA A 312 2.66 0.89 7.27
CA ALA A 312 1.52 -0.01 7.39
C ALA A 312 1.79 -1.35 6.67
N PRO A 313 1.48 -2.50 7.31
CA PRO A 313 1.51 -3.80 6.66
C PRO A 313 0.69 -3.82 5.38
N TYR A 314 1.21 -4.51 4.36
CA TYR A 314 0.61 -4.57 3.02
C TYR A 314 0.37 -3.20 2.34
N LEU A 315 0.99 -2.14 2.86
CA LEU A 315 0.73 -0.74 2.50
C LEU A 315 -0.77 -0.37 2.59
N ARG A 316 -1.45 -0.95 3.59
CA ARG A 316 -2.85 -0.67 3.86
C ARG A 316 -3.01 0.53 4.78
N VAL A 317 -3.15 1.71 4.19
CA VAL A 317 -3.35 2.98 4.92
C VAL A 317 -4.72 2.99 5.62
N GLY A 318 -4.76 3.46 6.85
CA GLY A 318 -5.94 3.43 7.74
C GLY A 318 -6.78 4.70 7.75
N GLY A 319 -6.91 5.42 6.62
CA GLY A 319 -7.67 6.67 6.55
C GLY A 319 -7.15 7.71 7.55
N ASN A 320 -8.04 8.53 8.11
CA ASN A 320 -7.66 9.52 9.12
C ASN A 320 -7.16 8.89 10.43
N LYS A 321 -7.67 7.70 10.81
CA LYS A 321 -7.37 7.08 12.11
C LYS A 321 -5.91 6.72 12.30
N GLN A 322 -5.25 6.26 11.24
CA GLN A 322 -3.80 6.04 11.26
C GLN A 322 -3.06 7.34 11.60
N PHE A 323 -3.39 8.44 10.93
CA PHE A 323 -2.65 9.70 11.07
C PHE A 323 -3.02 10.48 12.34
N GLU A 324 -4.27 10.36 12.81
CA GLU A 324 -4.71 10.84 14.14
C GLU A 324 -3.86 10.17 15.23
N MET A 325 -3.77 8.84 15.21
CA MET A 325 -2.91 8.08 16.12
C MET A 325 -1.45 8.51 16.00
N MET A 326 -0.94 8.67 14.79
CA MET A 326 0.46 9.08 14.60
C MET A 326 0.75 10.45 15.20
N ALA A 327 -0.16 11.42 15.03
CA ALA A 327 -0.01 12.75 15.59
C ALA A 327 -0.05 12.73 17.12
N ASP A 328 -1.04 12.04 17.72
CA ASP A 328 -1.18 11.93 19.17
C ASP A 328 -0.03 11.15 19.83
N GLN A 329 0.59 10.24 19.09
CA GLN A 329 1.75 9.45 19.52
C GLN A 329 3.10 10.03 19.09
N TYR A 330 3.13 11.24 18.53
CA TYR A 330 4.35 11.95 18.13
C TYR A 330 5.24 11.17 17.13
N PHE A 331 4.64 10.38 16.24
CA PHE A 331 5.35 9.90 15.06
C PHE A 331 5.57 11.07 14.09
N VAL A 332 6.70 11.06 13.37
CA VAL A 332 7.10 12.18 12.50
C VAL A 332 6.66 11.94 11.07
N TYR A 333 6.76 10.70 10.59
CA TYR A 333 6.43 10.39 9.21
C TYR A 333 5.80 9.01 9.01
N ASP A 334 4.93 8.93 8.01
CA ASP A 334 4.44 7.67 7.42
C ASP A 334 5.18 7.41 6.10
N ALA A 335 5.35 6.13 5.77
CA ALA A 335 5.90 5.69 4.49
C ALA A 335 5.03 4.57 3.92
N SER A 336 3.72 4.78 3.87
CA SER A 336 2.73 3.79 3.44
C SER A 336 1.92 4.23 2.21
N ILE A 337 1.82 5.54 1.96
CA ILE A 337 1.02 6.05 0.83
C ILE A 337 1.81 5.86 -0.46
N THR A 338 1.15 5.27 -1.47
CA THR A 338 1.74 5.05 -2.79
C THR A 338 1.28 6.11 -3.79
N ALA A 339 2.22 6.67 -4.54
CA ALA A 339 1.95 7.54 -5.67
C ALA A 339 1.94 6.72 -6.97
N PRO A 340 0.93 6.88 -7.85
CA PRO A 340 0.88 6.18 -9.12
C PRO A 340 2.08 6.54 -10.01
N LEU A 341 2.47 5.62 -10.89
CA LEU A 341 3.59 5.84 -11.80
C LEU A 341 3.38 7.12 -12.65
N GLY A 342 4.26 8.09 -12.45
CA GLY A 342 4.33 9.35 -13.20
C GLY A 342 5.68 9.53 -13.88
N ARG A 343 5.74 10.40 -14.90
CA ARG A 343 7.01 10.78 -15.56
C ARG A 343 7.95 11.50 -14.60
N VAL A 344 7.40 12.41 -13.81
CA VAL A 344 8.12 13.17 -12.78
C VAL A 344 7.68 12.59 -11.43
N PRO A 345 8.60 12.02 -10.63
CA PRO A 345 8.25 11.47 -9.32
C PRO A 345 7.90 12.58 -8.33
N ILE A 346 7.16 12.22 -7.29
CA ILE A 346 6.66 13.11 -6.25
C ILE A 346 7.67 13.19 -5.09
N TRP A 347 7.94 14.41 -4.62
CA TRP A 347 8.72 14.65 -3.41
C TRP A 347 7.88 14.33 -2.16
N PRO A 348 8.49 13.96 -1.02
CA PRO A 348 7.76 13.89 0.25
C PRO A 348 7.01 15.19 0.54
N TYR A 349 5.92 15.12 1.30
CA TYR A 349 5.08 16.26 1.61
C TYR A 349 4.43 16.10 2.98
N THR A 350 3.97 17.19 3.58
CA THR A 350 3.23 17.15 4.85
C THR A 350 1.73 17.06 4.63
N LEU A 351 1.02 16.36 5.51
CA LEU A 351 -0.42 16.14 5.45
C LEU A 351 -1.27 17.26 6.06
N TYR A 352 -0.71 18.45 6.30
CA TYR A 352 -1.49 19.64 6.64
C TYR A 352 -2.49 20.02 5.54
N PHE A 353 -2.10 19.78 4.29
CA PHE A 353 -2.88 20.03 3.08
C PHE A 353 -3.22 18.73 2.38
N ARG A 354 -4.17 18.82 1.44
CA ARG A 354 -4.58 17.68 0.62
C ARG A 354 -3.40 17.08 -0.13
N MET A 355 -3.38 15.75 -0.19
CA MET A 355 -2.40 14.99 -0.96
C MET A 355 -2.33 15.44 -2.43
N PRO A 356 -1.13 15.57 -3.03
CA PRO A 356 -0.96 16.05 -4.39
C PRO A 356 -1.21 14.98 -5.47
N HIS A 357 -1.70 13.80 -5.09
CA HIS A 357 -1.99 12.71 -6.01
C HIS A 357 -3.20 11.89 -5.56
N LYS A 358 -3.72 11.05 -6.45
CA LYS A 358 -4.83 10.15 -6.14
C LYS A 358 -4.39 9.07 -5.15
N CYS A 359 -5.29 8.68 -4.25
CA CYS A 359 -5.09 7.53 -3.37
C CYS A 359 -5.04 6.24 -4.21
N ASN A 360 -3.86 5.65 -4.35
CA ASN A 360 -3.64 4.45 -5.17
C ASN A 360 -3.54 3.18 -4.29
N GLY A 361 -3.99 2.03 -4.83
CA GLY A 361 -3.76 0.69 -4.24
C GLY A 361 -4.46 0.36 -2.90
N ASN A 362 -4.97 1.35 -2.18
CA ASN A 362 -5.37 1.19 -0.78
C ASN A 362 -6.89 1.15 -0.50
N ALA A 363 -7.67 0.49 -1.36
CA ALA A 363 -9.14 0.52 -1.25
C ALA A 363 -9.73 1.95 -1.10
N GLN A 364 -8.98 2.96 -1.58
CA GLN A 364 -9.27 4.39 -1.48
C GLN A 364 -9.36 4.99 -0.06
N ASN A 365 -8.90 4.30 0.99
CA ASN A 365 -8.92 4.81 2.37
C ASN A 365 -7.66 5.60 2.76
N CYS A 366 -7.35 6.68 2.02
CA CYS A 366 -6.28 7.62 2.38
C CYS A 366 -6.82 8.71 3.33
N PRO A 367 -5.95 9.43 4.07
CA PRO A 367 -6.40 10.51 4.95
C PRO A 367 -7.06 11.63 4.13
N SER A 368 -8.22 12.07 4.58
CA SER A 368 -8.95 13.19 3.98
C SER A 368 -8.68 14.51 4.70
N ARG A 369 -8.36 14.47 6.00
CA ARG A 369 -8.20 15.63 6.89
C ARG A 369 -6.74 16.05 7.05
N SER A 370 -6.55 17.22 7.67
CA SER A 370 -5.22 17.76 7.96
C SER A 370 -4.58 17.05 9.14
N HIS A 371 -3.35 16.55 8.96
CA HIS A 371 -2.54 15.89 9.99
C HIS A 371 -1.11 16.44 10.00
N PRO A 372 -0.50 16.68 11.17
CA PRO A 372 0.86 17.22 11.29
C PRO A 372 1.94 16.14 11.07
N ILE A 373 1.83 15.38 9.98
CA ILE A 373 2.68 14.22 9.68
C ILE A 373 3.32 14.40 8.30
N TRP A 374 4.60 14.02 8.18
CA TRP A 374 5.28 13.90 6.89
C TRP A 374 4.89 12.59 6.20
N GLU A 375 4.62 12.64 4.91
CA GLU A 375 4.45 11.47 4.06
C GLU A 375 5.72 11.27 3.24
N MET A 376 6.47 10.22 3.57
CA MET A 376 7.57 9.69 2.76
C MET A 376 6.99 8.82 1.64
N VAL A 377 6.33 9.50 0.70
CA VAL A 377 5.55 8.89 -0.38
C VAL A 377 6.32 7.85 -1.18
N MET A 378 5.70 6.70 -1.39
CA MET A 378 6.26 5.60 -2.16
C MET A 378 5.89 5.76 -3.64
N ASN A 379 6.80 6.34 -4.41
CA ASN A 379 6.67 6.44 -5.86
C ASN A 379 6.74 5.05 -6.50
N GLU A 380 5.74 4.69 -7.31
CA GLU A 380 5.81 3.46 -8.10
C GLU A 380 7.03 3.45 -9.04
N LEU A 381 7.74 2.32 -9.03
CA LEU A 381 8.80 2.01 -9.97
C LEU A 381 8.21 1.59 -11.32
N ASP A 382 8.84 2.06 -12.38
CA ASP A 382 8.54 1.64 -13.74
C ASP A 382 9.24 0.31 -14.00
N ARG A 383 8.44 -0.73 -14.24
CA ARG A 383 8.90 -2.10 -14.42
C ARG A 383 9.03 -2.52 -15.87
N ARG A 384 8.79 -1.62 -16.83
CA ARG A 384 8.97 -1.93 -18.26
C ARG A 384 10.44 -2.22 -18.56
N ASP A 385 10.69 -3.19 -19.44
CA ASP A 385 12.05 -3.52 -19.87
C ASP A 385 12.54 -2.47 -20.88
N ASP A 386 11.66 -2.04 -21.79
CA ASP A 386 11.86 -0.90 -22.68
C ASP A 386 10.67 0.09 -22.59
N PRO A 387 10.77 1.17 -21.80
CA PRO A 387 9.71 2.17 -21.64
C PRO A 387 9.29 2.88 -22.93
N THR A 388 10.11 2.82 -23.99
CA THR A 388 9.86 3.48 -25.27
C THR A 388 9.05 2.61 -26.25
N PHE A 389 9.10 1.29 -26.06
CA PHE A 389 8.44 0.31 -26.92
C PHE A 389 7.33 -0.46 -26.21
N ASP A 390 7.52 -0.77 -24.92
CA ASP A 390 6.58 -1.56 -24.14
C ASP A 390 5.28 -0.80 -23.91
N GLU A 391 4.18 -1.56 -23.90
CA GLU A 391 2.86 -1.06 -23.53
C GLU A 391 2.87 -0.46 -22.12
N SER A 392 1.93 0.46 -21.86
CA SER A 392 1.77 1.05 -20.54
C SER A 392 1.43 -0.02 -19.50
N LEU A 393 2.35 -0.28 -18.59
CA LEU A 393 2.16 -1.18 -17.45
C LEU A 393 1.98 -0.38 -16.16
N PRO A 394 1.13 -0.86 -15.22
CA PRO A 394 1.15 -0.36 -13.86
C PRO A 394 2.53 -0.52 -13.26
N GLY A 395 2.97 0.46 -12.46
CA GLY A 395 4.22 0.38 -11.75
C GLY A 395 4.17 -0.58 -10.56
N CYS A 396 5.24 -0.61 -9.78
CA CYS A 396 5.34 -1.41 -8.56
C CYS A 396 5.96 -0.58 -7.43
N HIS A 397 5.35 -0.61 -6.24
CA HIS A 397 5.78 0.20 -5.09
C HIS A 397 6.84 -0.50 -4.23
N MET A 398 6.77 -1.83 -4.10
CA MET A 398 7.84 -2.67 -3.55
C MET A 398 8.62 -3.31 -4.71
N VAL A 399 9.94 -3.44 -4.60
CA VAL A 399 10.74 -4.06 -5.66
C VAL A 399 10.33 -5.53 -5.88
N ASP A 400 10.02 -6.25 -4.80
CA ASP A 400 9.55 -7.63 -4.86
C ASP A 400 8.14 -7.79 -5.46
N SER A 401 7.36 -6.70 -5.54
CA SER A 401 6.06 -6.69 -6.22
C SER A 401 6.16 -6.54 -7.74
N CYS A 402 7.35 -6.23 -8.28
CA CYS A 402 7.61 -6.13 -9.72
C CYS A 402 7.71 -7.54 -10.34
N SER A 403 6.57 -8.19 -10.56
CA SER A 403 6.46 -9.63 -10.91
C SER A 403 7.17 -10.08 -12.20
N ASN A 404 7.46 -9.16 -13.12
CA ASN A 404 8.18 -9.45 -14.35
C ASN A 404 9.70 -9.54 -14.17
N ILE A 405 10.23 -9.11 -13.02
CA ILE A 405 11.66 -9.14 -12.72
C ILE A 405 12.04 -10.53 -12.21
N GLN A 406 12.66 -11.33 -13.07
CA GLN A 406 13.02 -12.72 -12.77
C GLN A 406 14.52 -13.01 -12.82
N THR A 407 15.32 -12.13 -13.42
CA THR A 407 16.78 -12.31 -13.61
C THR A 407 17.56 -11.14 -13.05
N GLY A 408 18.83 -11.35 -12.69
CA GLY A 408 19.72 -10.27 -12.25
C GLY A 408 19.79 -9.13 -13.26
N GLU A 409 19.85 -9.44 -14.56
CA GLU A 409 19.92 -8.44 -15.63
C GLU A 409 18.68 -7.55 -15.71
N GLN A 410 17.47 -8.12 -15.56
CA GLN A 410 16.23 -7.34 -15.49
C GLN A 410 16.22 -6.43 -14.26
N PHE A 411 16.67 -6.95 -13.11
CA PHE A 411 16.76 -6.15 -11.90
C PHE A 411 17.79 -5.01 -12.05
N ALA A 412 18.92 -5.30 -12.69
CA ALA A 412 19.94 -4.33 -13.01
C ALA A 412 19.42 -3.18 -13.87
N ARG A 413 18.61 -3.50 -14.90
CA ARG A 413 17.94 -2.50 -15.74
C ARG A 413 16.89 -1.70 -14.96
N LEU A 414 16.07 -2.37 -14.14
CA LEU A 414 15.07 -1.74 -13.29
C LEU A 414 15.71 -0.64 -12.43
N LEU A 415 16.80 -0.96 -11.72
CA LEU A 415 17.49 0.00 -10.85
C LEU A 415 17.97 1.24 -11.63
N ARG A 416 18.63 1.03 -12.78
CA ARG A 416 19.24 2.10 -13.57
C ARG A 416 18.19 2.95 -14.30
N HIS A 417 17.14 2.34 -14.81
CA HIS A 417 16.01 3.05 -15.43
C HIS A 417 15.32 3.97 -14.42
N ASN A 418 14.96 3.42 -13.25
CA ASN A 418 14.29 4.19 -12.21
C ASN A 418 15.20 5.27 -11.62
N PHE A 419 16.49 4.99 -11.46
CA PHE A 419 17.47 6.01 -11.12
C PHE A 419 17.49 7.16 -12.12
N ASN A 420 17.59 6.87 -13.42
CA ASN A 420 17.59 7.90 -14.46
C ASN A 420 16.29 8.71 -14.49
N ARG A 421 15.12 8.09 -14.25
CA ARG A 421 13.85 8.81 -14.16
C ARG A 421 13.88 9.89 -13.08
N HIS A 422 14.36 9.56 -11.88
CA HIS A 422 14.47 10.52 -10.77
C HIS A 422 15.58 11.54 -11.06
N PHE A 423 16.77 11.06 -11.44
CA PHE A 423 17.97 11.86 -11.60
C PHE A 423 17.89 12.93 -12.70
N SER A 424 17.23 12.60 -13.83
CA SER A 424 17.11 13.48 -15.00
C SER A 424 15.92 14.45 -14.93
N THR A 425 15.05 14.32 -13.94
CA THR A 425 13.85 15.17 -13.78
C THR A 425 14.01 16.13 -12.60
N ASN A 426 13.33 15.88 -11.48
CA ASN A 426 13.30 16.75 -10.31
C ASN A 426 14.13 16.23 -9.13
N ARG A 427 14.87 15.13 -9.30
CA ARG A 427 15.70 14.48 -8.26
C ARG A 427 14.95 14.15 -6.97
N ALA A 428 13.65 13.90 -7.07
CA ALA A 428 12.89 13.35 -5.95
C ALA A 428 13.56 12.07 -5.41
N PRO A 429 13.53 11.81 -4.09
CA PRO A 429 14.17 10.65 -3.49
C PRO A 429 13.76 9.34 -4.19
N LEU A 430 14.74 8.51 -4.56
CA LEU A 430 14.49 7.19 -5.12
C LEU A 430 14.32 6.18 -3.98
N GLY A 431 13.09 5.71 -3.80
CA GLY A 431 12.76 4.64 -2.85
C GLY A 431 13.03 3.25 -3.41
N LEU A 432 13.92 2.50 -2.76
CA LEU A 432 14.15 1.08 -3.06
C LEU A 432 13.72 0.24 -1.85
N HIS A 433 12.48 -0.26 -1.91
CA HIS A 433 11.84 -0.94 -0.80
C HIS A 433 11.81 -2.45 -1.02
N PHE A 434 12.33 -3.22 -0.04
CA PHE A 434 12.53 -4.66 -0.16
C PHE A 434 11.96 -5.44 1.04
N HIS A 435 11.55 -6.67 0.75
CA HIS A 435 11.63 -7.75 1.74
C HIS A 435 12.99 -8.45 1.62
N ALA A 436 13.69 -8.66 2.73
CA ALA A 436 15.01 -9.29 2.73
C ALA A 436 14.99 -10.71 2.11
N SER A 437 13.90 -11.45 2.32
CA SER A 437 13.68 -12.78 1.73
C SER A 437 13.76 -12.78 0.21
N TRP A 438 13.27 -11.73 -0.45
CA TRP A 438 13.31 -11.61 -1.91
C TRP A 438 14.74 -11.41 -2.42
N LEU A 439 15.53 -10.53 -1.78
CA LEU A 439 16.94 -10.33 -2.14
C LEU A 439 17.79 -11.58 -1.87
N LYS A 440 17.48 -12.35 -0.82
CA LYS A 440 18.16 -13.63 -0.53
C LYS A 440 17.70 -14.78 -1.43
N SER A 441 16.54 -14.66 -2.09
CA SER A 441 15.99 -15.73 -2.93
C SER A 441 16.91 -16.08 -4.11
N LYS A 442 17.65 -15.09 -4.63
CA LYS A 442 18.60 -15.24 -5.74
C LYS A 442 19.87 -14.46 -5.46
N LYS A 443 21.01 -15.15 -5.54
CA LYS A 443 22.35 -14.54 -5.38
C LYS A 443 22.56 -13.35 -6.32
N GLU A 444 22.11 -13.48 -7.56
CA GLU A 444 22.19 -12.45 -8.60
C GLU A 444 21.51 -11.13 -8.20
N PHE A 445 20.40 -11.17 -7.47
CA PHE A 445 19.69 -9.96 -7.06
C PHE A 445 20.51 -9.15 -6.06
N LYS A 446 21.05 -9.82 -5.04
CA LYS A 446 21.97 -9.19 -4.08
C LYS A 446 23.20 -8.60 -4.79
N GLU A 447 23.82 -9.36 -5.69
CA GLU A 447 25.01 -8.94 -6.42
C GLU A 447 24.73 -7.71 -7.30
N GLU A 448 23.60 -7.67 -7.99
CA GLU A 448 23.23 -6.51 -8.83
C GLU A 448 22.86 -5.27 -8.01
N LEU A 449 22.25 -5.44 -6.83
CA LEU A 449 22.03 -4.31 -5.90
C LEU A 449 23.37 -3.74 -5.41
N ILE A 450 24.30 -4.61 -4.98
CA ILE A 450 25.63 -4.18 -4.53
C ILE A 450 26.37 -3.45 -5.64
N LYS A 451 26.36 -4.00 -6.85
CA LYS A 451 26.98 -3.39 -8.04
C LYS A 451 26.37 -2.03 -8.37
N PHE A 452 25.04 -1.91 -8.28
CA PHE A 452 24.36 -0.63 -8.45
C PHE A 452 24.78 0.39 -7.38
N ILE A 453 24.87 -0.01 -6.11
CA ILE A 453 25.33 0.87 -5.04
C ILE A 453 26.74 1.36 -5.34
N GLU A 454 27.66 0.47 -5.67
CA GLU A 454 29.06 0.82 -5.98
C GLU A 454 29.16 1.75 -7.20
N GLU A 455 28.40 1.50 -8.26
CA GLU A 455 28.30 2.38 -9.44
C GLU A 455 27.79 3.79 -9.08
N MET A 456 26.82 3.89 -8.16
CA MET A 456 26.29 5.17 -7.73
C MET A 456 27.24 5.92 -6.78
N LEU A 457 28.04 5.20 -6.00
CA LEU A 457 29.02 5.80 -5.08
C LEU A 457 30.23 6.41 -5.80
N ASP A 458 30.49 6.03 -7.05
CA ASP A 458 31.47 6.71 -7.91
C ASP A 458 31.04 8.15 -8.27
N ARG A 459 29.79 8.52 -7.97
CA ARG A 459 29.24 9.85 -8.22
C ARG A 459 29.25 10.73 -6.97
N ASN A 460 29.61 12.00 -7.14
CA ASN A 460 29.64 12.98 -6.05
C ASN A 460 28.28 13.63 -5.74
N ASP A 461 27.25 13.35 -6.54
CA ASP A 461 25.92 13.93 -6.46
C ASP A 461 24.83 12.93 -6.03
N VAL A 462 25.20 11.72 -5.62
CA VAL A 462 24.30 10.68 -5.14
C VAL A 462 24.59 10.31 -3.69
N TYR A 463 23.54 10.16 -2.88
CA TYR A 463 23.66 9.84 -1.46
C TYR A 463 22.65 8.76 -1.05
N PHE A 464 23.14 7.72 -0.40
CA PHE A 464 22.33 6.68 0.24
C PHE A 464 22.05 7.05 1.69
N VAL A 465 20.81 7.46 1.97
CA VAL A 465 20.40 8.09 3.22
C VAL A 465 19.18 7.39 3.82
N THR A 466 18.94 7.64 5.11
CA THR A 466 17.72 7.19 5.78
C THR A 466 16.52 8.06 5.38
N MET A 467 15.30 7.62 5.70
CA MET A 467 14.08 8.41 5.47
C MET A 467 14.10 9.71 6.27
N LEU A 468 14.49 9.63 7.54
CA LEU A 468 14.68 10.82 8.37
C LEU A 468 15.68 11.81 7.77
N GLN A 469 16.79 11.33 7.21
CA GLN A 469 17.80 12.19 6.58
C GLN A 469 17.27 12.92 5.34
N VAL A 470 16.33 12.31 4.60
CA VAL A 470 15.61 13.02 3.53
C VAL A 470 14.79 14.16 4.11
N ILE A 471 13.99 13.92 5.16
CA ILE A 471 13.17 14.95 5.81
C ILE A 471 14.06 16.08 6.34
N GLN A 472 15.17 15.75 7.02
CA GLN A 472 16.13 16.74 7.51
C GLN A 472 16.69 17.61 6.39
N TRP A 473 17.04 17.03 5.24
CA TRP A 473 17.46 17.81 4.07
C TRP A 473 16.32 18.68 3.53
N MET A 474 15.09 18.17 3.50
CA MET A 474 13.93 18.95 3.06
C MET A 474 13.61 20.11 4.00
N GLN A 475 13.79 19.94 5.30
CA GLN A 475 13.62 21.00 6.30
C GLN A 475 14.65 22.11 6.14
N ASN A 476 15.87 21.77 5.70
CA ASN A 476 16.93 22.74 5.41
C ASN A 476 17.62 22.43 4.06
N PRO A 477 16.97 22.75 2.92
CA PRO A 477 17.46 22.39 1.60
C PRO A 477 18.85 22.96 1.36
N THR A 478 19.81 22.07 1.15
CA THR A 478 21.23 22.42 1.01
C THR A 478 21.74 21.96 -0.35
N GLU A 479 22.36 22.88 -1.10
CA GLU A 479 22.96 22.61 -2.41
C GLU A 479 24.15 21.64 -2.31
N LEU A 480 24.41 20.90 -3.39
CA LEU A 480 25.45 19.89 -3.51
C LEU A 480 26.83 20.34 -3.01
N THR A 481 27.23 21.59 -3.27
CA THR A 481 28.56 22.10 -2.87
C THR A 481 28.75 22.18 -1.37
N SER A 482 27.67 22.37 -0.62
CA SER A 482 27.68 22.54 0.84
C SER A 482 27.29 21.24 1.57
N LEU A 483 26.77 20.25 0.84
CA LEU A 483 26.22 19.03 1.39
C LEU A 483 27.25 18.12 2.07
N ARG A 484 28.53 18.24 1.67
CA ARG A 484 29.64 17.55 2.35
C ARG A 484 29.72 17.91 3.84
N ASP A 485 29.28 19.10 4.21
CA ASP A 485 29.36 19.64 5.57
C ASP A 485 27.99 19.75 6.28
N PHE A 486 26.94 19.16 5.67
CA PHE A 486 25.60 19.03 6.25
C PHE A 486 25.64 18.14 7.50
N GLN A 487 25.28 18.70 8.66
CA GLN A 487 25.57 18.09 9.97
C GLN A 487 24.66 16.90 10.27
N GLU A 488 23.41 17.00 9.86
CA GLU A 488 22.35 16.02 10.06
C GLU A 488 22.71 14.69 9.36
N TRP A 489 23.42 14.74 8.24
CA TRP A 489 23.92 13.54 7.55
C TRP A 489 25.26 13.01 8.09
N LYS A 490 25.88 13.72 9.04
CA LYS A 490 27.07 13.28 9.77
C LYS A 490 26.73 12.63 11.11
N GLU A 491 25.45 12.54 11.48
CA GLU A 491 25.03 11.81 12.67
C GLU A 491 25.43 10.33 12.56
N LYS A 492 26.09 9.81 13.61
CA LYS A 492 26.64 8.44 13.66
C LYS A 492 27.52 8.10 12.43
N CYS A 493 28.16 9.09 11.78
CA CYS A 493 29.10 8.87 10.67
C CYS A 493 30.24 7.92 11.09
N ASP A 494 30.86 8.24 12.23
CA ASP A 494 31.78 7.35 12.93
C ASP A 494 30.99 6.42 13.85
N VAL A 495 30.93 5.13 13.51
CA VAL A 495 30.31 4.12 14.35
C VAL A 495 31.17 3.92 15.60
N LYS A 496 30.63 4.29 16.76
CA LYS A 496 31.34 4.21 18.05
C LYS A 496 30.96 2.96 18.83
N GLY A 497 31.89 2.50 19.66
CA GLY A 497 31.68 1.42 20.62
C GLY A 497 31.59 0.02 20.00
N GLN A 498 31.46 -0.97 20.88
CA GLN A 498 31.15 -2.35 20.53
C GLN A 498 29.63 -2.57 20.64
N PRO A 499 29.09 -3.67 20.07
CA PRO A 499 27.73 -4.10 20.37
C PRO A 499 27.50 -4.18 21.88
N TYR A 500 26.28 -3.88 22.34
CA TYR A 500 25.96 -3.79 23.77
C TYR A 500 26.20 -5.12 24.51
N CYS A 501 25.95 -6.24 23.85
CA CYS A 501 26.29 -7.57 24.35
C CYS A 501 26.88 -8.45 23.23
N SER A 502 27.80 -9.35 23.60
CA SER A 502 28.38 -10.31 22.64
C SER A 502 27.48 -11.51 22.38
N LEU A 503 26.67 -11.90 23.37
CA LEU A 503 25.72 -13.00 23.30
C LEU A 503 24.38 -12.51 23.84
N PRO A 504 23.34 -12.40 22.99
CA PRO A 504 22.01 -11.99 23.45
C PRO A 504 21.34 -13.09 24.26
N ASN A 505 20.51 -12.70 25.22
CA ASN A 505 19.68 -13.60 26.00
C ASN A 505 18.62 -14.26 25.08
N PRO A 506 18.60 -15.59 24.97
CA PRO A 506 17.56 -16.29 24.23
C PRO A 506 16.37 -16.55 25.15
N CYS A 507 15.37 -15.67 25.15
CA CYS A 507 14.22 -15.77 26.05
C CYS A 507 13.12 -16.64 25.42
N PRO A 508 12.89 -17.90 25.84
CA PRO A 508 11.77 -18.70 25.35
C PRO A 508 10.49 -18.28 26.07
N LEU A 509 9.65 -17.52 25.37
CA LEU A 509 8.49 -16.86 25.96
C LEU A 509 7.19 -17.41 25.38
N THR A 510 6.13 -17.31 26.17
CA THR A 510 4.75 -17.62 25.76
C THR A 510 3.85 -16.45 26.16
N THR A 511 2.69 -16.33 25.52
CA THR A 511 1.66 -15.37 25.91
C THR A 511 0.28 -15.99 25.69
N ARG A 512 -0.71 -15.51 26.44
CA ARG A 512 -2.10 -15.95 26.29
C ARG A 512 -2.70 -15.55 24.94
N GLU A 513 -2.18 -14.49 24.34
CA GLU A 513 -2.64 -13.94 23.06
C GLU A 513 -2.21 -14.82 21.86
N LEU A 514 -1.17 -15.65 22.04
CA LEU A 514 -0.66 -16.59 21.03
C LEU A 514 -0.65 -18.02 21.61
N PRO A 515 -1.83 -18.62 21.83
CA PRO A 515 -1.93 -19.91 22.50
C PRO A 515 -1.20 -21.01 21.73
N GLY A 516 -0.41 -21.80 22.43
CA GLY A 516 0.34 -22.92 21.87
C GLY A 516 1.65 -22.55 21.16
N GLN A 517 2.02 -21.26 21.11
CA GLN A 517 3.28 -20.81 20.51
C GLN A 517 4.31 -20.47 21.60
N THR A 518 5.50 -21.06 21.49
CA THR A 518 6.69 -20.61 22.23
C THR A 518 7.59 -19.86 21.26
N ILE A 519 7.79 -18.57 21.50
CA ILE A 519 8.58 -17.70 20.63
C ILE A 519 9.84 -17.29 21.38
N ARG A 520 10.99 -17.41 20.71
CA ARG A 520 12.26 -16.93 21.26
C ARG A 520 12.44 -15.46 20.94
N LEU A 521 12.49 -14.63 21.97
CA LEU A 521 12.87 -13.23 21.88
C LEU A 521 14.35 -13.11 22.22
N PHE A 522 15.15 -12.54 21.33
CA PHE A 522 16.57 -12.29 21.57
C PHE A 522 16.78 -10.82 21.91
N THR A 523 17.41 -10.55 23.04
CA THR A 523 17.70 -9.18 23.52
C THR A 523 18.96 -9.18 24.39
N CYS A 524 19.65 -8.05 24.48
CA CYS A 524 20.70 -7.87 25.47
C CYS A 524 20.15 -7.47 26.86
N MET A 525 18.85 -7.18 26.95
CA MET A 525 18.17 -6.82 28.19
C MET A 525 17.71 -8.08 28.94
N GLU A 526 17.21 -7.89 30.16
CA GLU A 526 16.62 -8.99 30.93
C GLU A 526 15.41 -9.58 30.20
N CYS A 527 15.25 -10.90 30.29
CA CYS A 527 14.10 -11.57 29.70
C CYS A 527 12.80 -11.13 30.40
N PRO A 528 11.76 -10.75 29.64
CA PRO A 528 10.46 -10.44 30.23
C PRO A 528 9.78 -11.72 30.74
N ASN A 529 8.70 -11.56 31.51
CA ASN A 529 7.96 -12.69 32.07
C ASN A 529 7.12 -13.42 31.03
N ASN A 530 6.52 -12.68 30.10
CA ASN A 530 5.69 -13.18 29.01
C ASN A 530 6.19 -12.64 27.66
N TYR A 531 5.76 -13.28 26.58
CA TYR A 531 6.03 -12.76 25.24
C TYR A 531 5.24 -11.47 25.04
N PRO A 532 5.91 -10.33 24.76
CA PRO A 532 5.22 -9.07 24.52
C PRO A 532 4.23 -9.18 23.37
N TRP A 533 3.04 -8.60 23.49
CA TRP A 533 2.05 -8.58 22.42
C TRP A 533 1.11 -7.38 22.51
N ILE A 534 -0.02 -7.37 21.79
CA ILE A 534 -0.97 -6.25 21.71
C ILE A 534 -1.38 -5.75 23.10
N LEU A 535 -1.83 -6.65 23.99
CA LEU A 535 -2.38 -6.25 25.29
C LEU A 535 -1.32 -6.07 26.37
N ASP A 536 -0.12 -6.62 26.19
CA ASP A 536 1.03 -6.46 27.07
C ASP A 536 2.31 -6.24 26.25
N PRO A 537 2.54 -5.02 25.73
CA PRO A 537 3.75 -4.71 24.96
C PRO A 537 5.02 -4.71 25.82
N THR A 538 4.90 -4.77 27.15
CA THR A 538 6.07 -4.83 28.04
C THR A 538 6.54 -6.25 28.34
N GLY A 539 5.64 -7.22 28.22
CA GLY A 539 5.86 -8.60 28.64
C GLY A 539 6.03 -8.76 30.15
N ASP A 540 5.71 -7.75 30.96
CA ASP A 540 5.80 -7.81 32.43
C ASP A 540 4.73 -8.73 33.03
N GLY A 541 3.68 -9.03 32.25
CA GLY A 541 2.48 -9.71 32.67
C GLY A 541 1.49 -8.76 33.33
N PHE A 542 0.20 -9.09 33.24
CA PHE A 542 -0.85 -8.41 34.02
C PHE A 542 -0.60 -8.65 35.51
N SER A 543 0.24 -7.81 36.11
CA SER A 543 0.30 -7.65 37.55
C SER A 543 -0.95 -6.88 37.95
N ALA A 544 -2.05 -7.61 38.13
CA ALA A 544 -3.18 -7.09 38.89
C ALA A 544 -2.65 -6.77 40.29
N LYS A 545 -2.40 -5.49 40.55
CA LYS A 545 -2.40 -4.96 41.90
C LYS A 545 -3.80 -4.52 42.26
#